data_AF-A0A0C9NL85-F1
#
_entry.id   AF-A0A0C9NL85-F1
#
_cell.length_a   1.000
_cell.length_b   1.000
_cell.length_c   1.000
_cell.angle_alpha   90.00
_cell.angle_beta   90.00
_cell.angle_gamma   90.00
#
_symmetry.space_group_name_H-M   'P 1'
#
loop_
_entity.id
_entity.type
_entity.pdbx_description
1 polymer ?
#
loop_
_entity_poly.entity_id
_entity_poly.type
_entity_poly.pdbx_seq_one_letter_code
_entity_poly.pdbx_strand_id
1 'polypeptide(L)'
;MGLVEKAERKSRARAIIGYLLAATLLASAILAIRGHSDGAARLAPWFVMIALTALNLTALPFRWNRCGPVSQLMNDETTCDHRRSSLAAGFWAMLAAAAATIIVGSLLPLDTIAAGRIVITAGLMAALIAFSTLELRASR
;
A
#
# COMPACT_ATOMS: atom_id res chain seq x y z
N MET A 1 -3.25 29.93 10.21
CA MET A 1 -2.55 28.76 9.64
C MET A 1 -2.59 28.89 8.13
N GLY A 2 -1.43 29.03 7.49
CA GLY A 2 -1.34 29.25 6.04
C GLY A 2 -1.78 28.02 5.24
N LEU A 3 -2.10 28.21 3.96
CA LEU A 3 -2.43 27.09 3.05
C LEU A 3 -1.30 26.06 2.95
N VAL A 4 -0.04 26.53 3.00
CA VAL A 4 1.18 25.71 2.97
C VAL A 4 1.28 24.81 4.21
N GLU A 5 1.14 25.37 5.42
CA GLU A 5 1.17 24.59 6.66
C GLU A 5 0.04 23.54 6.72
N LYS A 6 -1.13 23.86 6.15
CA LYS A 6 -2.25 22.93 6.07
C LYS A 6 -1.96 21.78 5.10
N ALA A 7 -1.27 22.06 3.98
CA ALA A 7 -0.84 21.04 3.03
C ALA A 7 0.23 20.13 3.63
N GLU A 8 1.23 20.70 4.33
CA GLU A 8 2.30 19.93 4.96
C GLU A 8 1.77 19.01 6.07
N ARG A 9 0.91 19.52 6.96
CA ARG A 9 0.27 18.69 8.01
C ARG A 9 -0.50 17.52 7.39
N LYS A 10 -1.20 17.75 6.27
CA LYS A 10 -1.93 16.68 5.57
C LYS A 10 -1.02 15.69 4.85
N SER A 11 0.11 16.14 4.28
CA SER A 11 1.13 15.25 3.69
C SER A 11 1.72 14.34 4.77
N ARG A 12 2.10 14.87 5.94
CA ARG A 12 2.56 14.05 7.08
C ARG A 12 1.51 13.05 7.56
N ALA A 13 0.25 13.49 7.67
CA ALA A 13 -0.85 12.59 8.04
C ALA A 13 -1.03 11.46 7.02
N ARG A 14 -0.93 11.75 5.71
CA ARG A 14 -0.95 10.74 4.63
C ARG A 14 0.18 9.73 4.79
N ALA A 15 1.39 10.19 5.10
CA ALA A 15 2.53 9.30 5.29
C ALA A 15 2.32 8.35 6.49
N ILE A 16 1.78 8.86 7.61
CA ILE A 16 1.45 8.03 8.79
C ILE A 16 0.36 7.01 8.44
N ILE A 17 -0.69 7.43 7.72
CA ILE A 17 -1.76 6.53 7.27
C ILE A 17 -1.19 5.41 6.39
N GLY A 18 -0.23 5.71 5.50
CA GLY A 18 0.43 4.70 4.68
C GLY A 18 1.13 3.60 5.50
N TYR A 19 1.82 3.96 6.59
CA TYR A 19 2.39 2.98 7.51
C TYR A 19 1.34 2.16 8.24
N LEU A 20 0.26 2.80 8.71
CA LEU A 20 -0.83 2.10 9.39
C LEU A 20 -1.52 1.10 8.46
N LEU A 21 -1.74 1.46 7.19
CA LEU A 21 -2.28 0.57 6.17
C LEU A 21 -1.33 -0.61 5.89
N ALA A 22 -0.03 -0.35 5.81
CA ALA A 22 0.98 -1.41 5.64
C ALA A 22 0.97 -2.40 6.81
N ALA A 23 0.91 -1.91 8.05
CA ALA A 23 0.83 -2.74 9.25
C ALA A 23 -0.49 -3.54 9.31
N THR A 24 -1.61 -2.92 8.92
CA THR A 24 -2.92 -3.58 8.89
C THR A 24 -2.98 -4.69 7.85
N LEU A 25 -2.42 -4.47 6.65
CA LEU A 25 -2.28 -5.48 5.60
C LEU A 25 -1.48 -6.69 6.10
N LEU A 26 -0.33 -6.43 6.73
CA LEU A 26 0.51 -7.49 7.28
C LEU A 26 -0.20 -8.29 8.38
N ALA A 27 -0.83 -7.60 9.33
CA ALA A 27 -1.59 -8.25 10.40
C ALA A 27 -2.74 -9.09 9.85
N SER A 28 -3.48 -8.56 8.87
CA SER A 28 -4.55 -9.29 8.18
C SER A 28 -4.05 -10.55 7.47
N ALA A 29 -2.91 -10.47 6.78
CA ALA A 29 -2.31 -11.62 6.11
C ALA A 29 -1.88 -12.71 7.10
N ILE A 30 -1.22 -12.34 8.20
CA ILE A 30 -0.79 -13.27 9.25
C ILE A 30 -1.99 -13.98 9.88
N LEU A 31 -3.05 -13.22 10.22
CA LEU A 31 -4.27 -13.78 10.81
C LEU A 31 -4.99 -14.72 9.84
N ALA A 32 -5.05 -14.37 8.55
CA ALA A 32 -5.66 -15.21 7.54
C ALA A 32 -4.90 -16.54 7.36
N ILE A 33 -3.58 -16.51 7.30
CA ILE A 33 -2.75 -17.72 7.15
C ILE A 33 -2.88 -18.64 8.38
N ARG A 34 -3.08 -18.08 9.58
CA ARG A 34 -3.31 -18.88 10.81
C ARG A 34 -4.73 -19.42 10.93
N GLY A 35 -5.73 -18.76 10.34
CA GLY A 35 -7.14 -19.13 10.43
C GLY A 35 -7.59 -19.99 9.25
N HIS A 36 -7.92 -21.26 9.51
CA HIS A 36 -8.23 -22.29 8.49
C HIS A 36 -9.57 -22.13 7.73
N SER A 37 -10.13 -20.91 7.57
CA SER A 37 -11.42 -20.73 6.88
C SER A 37 -11.47 -19.51 5.94
N ASP A 38 -10.93 -19.67 4.74
CA ASP A 38 -11.08 -18.73 3.61
C ASP A 38 -12.41 -18.97 2.86
N GLY A 39 -13.54 -18.73 3.55
CA GLY A 39 -14.84 -18.62 2.87
C GLY A 39 -14.96 -17.31 2.09
N ALA A 40 -15.77 -17.30 1.01
CA ALA A 40 -15.98 -16.12 0.16
C ALA A 40 -16.35 -14.84 0.94
N ALA A 41 -17.08 -14.99 2.06
CA ALA A 41 -17.46 -13.89 2.94
C ALA A 41 -16.28 -13.20 3.65
N ARG A 42 -15.14 -13.88 3.83
CA ARG A 42 -13.91 -13.32 4.43
C ARG A 42 -12.91 -12.81 3.40
N LEU A 43 -12.98 -13.30 2.16
CA LEU A 43 -12.13 -12.82 1.06
C LEU A 43 -12.59 -11.45 0.55
N ALA A 44 -13.90 -11.22 0.45
CA ALA A 44 -14.45 -9.94 -0.01
C ALA A 44 -13.91 -8.71 0.75
N PRO A 45 -13.95 -8.65 2.10
CA PRO A 45 -13.41 -7.49 2.83
C PRO A 45 -11.90 -7.32 2.64
N TRP A 46 -11.16 -8.42 2.46
CA TRP A 46 -9.72 -8.36 2.17
C TRP A 46 -9.43 -7.77 0.78
N PHE A 47 -10.19 -8.16 -0.25
CA PHE A 47 -10.08 -7.55 -1.58
C PHE A 47 -10.44 -6.06 -1.55
N VAL A 48 -11.47 -5.66 -0.80
CA VAL A 48 -11.81 -4.24 -0.61
C VAL A 48 -10.66 -3.48 0.03
N MET A 49 -10.03 -4.03 1.08
CA MET A 49 -8.87 -3.41 1.72
C MET A 49 -7.68 -3.28 0.75
N ILE A 50 -7.39 -4.31 -0.06
CA ILE A 50 -6.37 -4.23 -1.12
C ILE A 50 -6.70 -3.15 -2.14
N ALA A 51 -7.94 -3.10 -2.61
CA ALA A 51 -8.36 -2.10 -3.59
C ALA A 51 -8.20 -0.69 -3.04
N LEU A 52 -8.62 -0.44 -1.80
CA LEU A 52 -8.49 0.87 -1.14
C LEU A 52 -7.02 1.27 -0.91
N THR A 53 -6.17 0.33 -0.51
CA THR A 53 -4.73 0.58 -0.31
C THR A 53 -4.01 0.84 -1.62
N ALA A 54 -4.30 0.05 -2.66
CA ALA A 54 -3.80 0.30 -4.00
C ALA A 54 -4.26 1.66 -4.54
N LEU A 55 -5.54 2.00 -4.37
CA LEU A 55 -6.07 3.31 -4.76
C LEU A 55 -5.40 4.46 -4.01
N ASN A 56 -5.05 4.28 -2.74
CA ASN A 56 -4.32 5.28 -1.95
C ASN A 56 -2.94 5.61 -2.54
N LEU A 57 -2.26 4.62 -3.12
CA LEU A 57 -0.98 4.80 -3.82
C LEU A 57 -1.14 5.53 -5.17
N THR A 58 -2.35 5.57 -5.73
CA THR A 58 -2.62 6.27 -6.98
C THR A 58 -2.93 7.76 -6.79
N ALA A 59 -2.84 8.54 -7.87
CA ALA A 59 -3.29 9.92 -7.92
C ALA A 59 -4.82 10.08 -8.00
N LEU A 60 -5.57 8.98 -8.18
CA LEU A 60 -7.01 9.01 -8.48
C LEU A 60 -7.85 9.80 -7.46
N PRO A 61 -7.63 9.69 -6.13
CA PRO A 61 -8.40 10.47 -5.16
C PRO A 61 -8.24 11.99 -5.34
N PHE A 62 -7.07 12.43 -5.83
CA PHE A 62 -6.71 13.83 -5.98
C PHE A 62 -7.10 14.41 -7.35
N ARG A 63 -7.25 13.54 -8.37
CA ARG A 63 -7.75 13.91 -9.71
C ARG A 63 -9.26 14.17 -9.74
N TRP A 64 -9.98 13.85 -8.66
CA TRP A 64 -11.39 14.18 -8.56
C TRP A 64 -11.56 15.70 -8.51
N ASN A 65 -12.33 16.25 -9.45
CA ASN A 65 -12.44 17.69 -9.76
C ASN A 65 -13.01 18.57 -8.60
N ARG A 66 -13.22 18.00 -7.40
CA ARG A 66 -13.68 18.67 -6.17
C ARG A 66 -12.57 18.91 -5.16
N CYS A 67 -11.34 18.59 -5.51
CA CYS A 67 -10.16 18.76 -4.67
C CYS A 67 -9.72 20.23 -4.66
N GLY A 68 -9.95 20.93 -3.54
CA GLY A 68 -9.57 22.35 -3.37
C GLY A 68 -8.05 22.62 -3.43
N PRO A 69 -7.61 23.89 -3.29
CA PRO A 69 -6.23 24.31 -3.56
C PRO A 69 -5.16 23.57 -2.74
N VAL A 70 -5.49 23.12 -1.53
CA VAL A 70 -4.60 22.30 -0.68
C VAL A 70 -4.28 20.94 -1.31
N SER A 71 -5.23 20.35 -2.04
CA SER A 71 -5.07 19.05 -2.70
C SER A 71 -4.12 19.13 -3.91
N GLN A 72 -4.19 20.24 -4.66
CA GLN A 72 -3.26 20.51 -5.76
C GLN A 72 -1.85 20.74 -5.24
N LEU A 73 -1.69 21.50 -4.15
CA LEU A 73 -0.40 21.68 -3.46
C LEU A 73 0.18 20.36 -2.94
N MET A 74 -0.65 19.40 -2.54
CA MET A 74 -0.22 18.07 -2.09
C MET A 74 0.06 17.06 -3.21
N ASN A 75 -0.18 17.44 -4.47
CA ASN A 75 -0.01 16.59 -5.65
C ASN A 75 0.88 17.32 -6.67
N ASP A 76 2.05 17.71 -6.19
CA ASP A 76 3.13 18.30 -6.93
C ASP A 76 3.98 17.23 -7.66
N GLU A 77 5.00 17.69 -8.39
CA GLU A 77 5.91 16.80 -9.13
C GLU A 77 6.66 15.85 -8.19
N THR A 78 7.04 16.31 -6.99
CA THR A 78 7.76 15.49 -6.00
C THR A 78 6.92 14.31 -5.53
N THR A 79 5.63 14.53 -5.22
CA THR A 79 4.69 13.46 -4.86
C THR A 79 4.51 12.47 -6.00
N CYS A 80 4.49 12.93 -7.26
CA CYS A 80 4.42 12.05 -8.43
C CYS A 80 5.65 11.14 -8.55
N ASP A 81 6.84 11.66 -8.30
CA ASP A 81 8.07 10.87 -8.32
C ASP A 81 8.16 9.91 -7.14
N HIS A 82 7.70 10.30 -5.95
CA HIS A 82 7.57 9.40 -4.80
C HIS A 82 6.68 8.21 -5.12
N ARG A 83 5.55 8.42 -5.82
CA ARG A 83 4.66 7.34 -6.26
C ARG A 83 5.32 6.42 -7.27
N ARG A 84 6.05 6.96 -8.24
CA ARG A 84 6.77 6.13 -9.23
C ARG A 84 7.82 5.25 -8.55
N SER A 85 8.62 5.84 -7.67
CA SER A 85 9.66 5.12 -6.93
C SER A 85 9.06 4.07 -5.99
N SER A 86 7.94 4.37 -5.33
CA SER A 86 7.30 3.44 -4.41
C SER A 86 6.62 2.27 -5.13
N LEU A 87 6.00 2.51 -6.29
CA LEU A 87 5.47 1.45 -7.14
C LEU A 87 6.57 0.52 -7.65
N ALA A 88 7.74 1.05 -8.01
CA ALA A 88 8.89 0.23 -8.37
C ALA A 88 9.34 -0.67 -7.20
N ALA A 89 9.44 -0.12 -5.99
CA ALA A 89 9.75 -0.91 -4.80
C ALA A 89 8.72 -2.01 -4.53
N GLY A 90 7.43 -1.69 -4.67
CA GLY A 90 6.34 -2.65 -4.55
C GLY A 90 6.39 -3.76 -5.60
N PHE A 91 6.67 -3.42 -6.86
CA PHE A 91 6.84 -4.39 -7.93
C PHE A 91 7.97 -5.38 -7.64
N TRP A 92 9.15 -4.88 -7.25
CA TRP A 92 10.29 -5.75 -6.93
C TRP A 92 10.02 -6.65 -5.72
N ALA A 93 9.33 -6.13 -4.70
CA ALA A 93 8.91 -6.94 -3.56
C ALA A 93 7.89 -8.03 -3.95
N MET A 94 6.94 -7.70 -4.83
CA MET A 94 5.98 -8.67 -5.37
C MET A 94 6.68 -9.76 -6.18
N LEU A 95 7.65 -9.40 -7.03
CA LEU A 95 8.42 -10.34 -7.82
C LEU A 95 9.23 -11.30 -6.94
N ALA A 96 9.92 -10.77 -5.92
CA ALA A 96 10.67 -11.56 -4.96
C ALA A 96 9.75 -12.50 -4.16
N ALA A 97 8.60 -12.00 -3.71
CA ALA A 97 7.61 -12.81 -3.00
C ALA A 97 7.03 -13.92 -3.88
N ALA A 98 6.73 -13.63 -5.15
CA ALA A 98 6.25 -14.61 -6.10
C ALA A 98 7.28 -15.72 -6.31
N ALA A 99 8.53 -15.37 -6.57
CA ALA A 99 9.63 -16.33 -6.69
C ALA A 99 9.77 -17.19 -5.41
N ALA A 100 9.72 -16.58 -4.24
CA ALA A 100 9.79 -17.29 -2.96
C ALA A 100 8.61 -18.26 -2.78
N THR A 101 7.37 -17.84 -3.09
CA THR A 101 6.19 -18.71 -2.99
C THR A 101 6.22 -19.88 -3.97
N ILE A 102 6.80 -19.70 -5.17
CA ILE A 102 6.98 -20.79 -6.14
C ILE A 102 8.00 -21.81 -5.60
N ILE A 103 9.14 -21.35 -5.08
CA ILE A 103 10.16 -22.23 -4.50
C ILE A 103 9.61 -22.97 -3.28
N VAL A 104 8.88 -22.29 -2.39
CA VAL A 104 8.27 -22.94 -1.22
C VAL A 104 7.19 -23.93 -1.65
N GLY A 105 6.35 -23.56 -2.63
CA GLY A 105 5.29 -24.42 -3.16
C GLY A 105 5.78 -25.68 -3.87
N SER A 106 7.02 -25.69 -4.36
CA SER A 106 7.64 -26.91 -4.92
C SER A 106 8.19 -27.85 -3.85
N LEU A 107 8.43 -27.34 -2.63
CA LEU A 107 8.95 -28.11 -1.50
C LEU A 107 7.85 -28.57 -0.52
N LEU A 108 6.80 -27.76 -0.36
CA LEU A 108 5.72 -27.94 0.60
C LEU A 108 4.38 -27.60 -0.06
N PRO A 109 3.29 -28.31 0.28
CA PRO A 109 1.96 -27.94 -0.21
C PRO A 109 1.57 -26.56 0.31
N LEU A 110 1.56 -25.58 -0.59
CA LEU A 110 1.17 -24.20 -0.30
C LEU A 110 -0.18 -23.93 -0.96
N ASP A 111 -1.15 -23.49 -0.15
CA ASP A 111 -2.45 -23.09 -0.65
C ASP A 111 -2.32 -21.88 -1.60
N THR A 112 -3.10 -21.91 -2.69
CA THR A 112 -3.02 -20.88 -3.74
C THR A 112 -3.52 -19.53 -3.27
N ILE A 113 -4.53 -19.50 -2.38
CA ILE A 113 -5.05 -18.27 -1.78
C ILE A 113 -4.00 -17.70 -0.83
N ALA A 114 -3.37 -18.54 0.00
CA ALA A 114 -2.27 -18.13 0.87
C ALA A 114 -1.09 -17.55 0.08
N ALA A 115 -0.68 -18.19 -1.03
CA ALA A 115 0.38 -17.67 -1.90
C ALA A 115 0.01 -16.30 -2.49
N GLY A 116 -1.19 -16.14 -3.04
CA GLY A 116 -1.69 -14.86 -3.55
C GLY A 116 -1.72 -13.77 -2.48
N ARG A 117 -2.16 -14.10 -1.26
CA ARG A 117 -2.16 -13.19 -0.11
C ARG A 117 -0.75 -12.70 0.21
N ILE A 118 0.24 -13.59 0.24
CA ILE A 118 1.65 -13.25 0.52
C ILE A 118 2.18 -12.27 -0.54
N VAL A 119 2.01 -12.61 -1.82
CA VAL A 119 2.53 -11.82 -2.94
C VAL A 119 1.94 -10.41 -2.95
N ILE A 120 0.61 -10.30 -2.88
CA ILE A 120 -0.08 -9.00 -2.91
C ILE A 120 0.30 -8.16 -1.68
N THR A 121 0.33 -8.77 -0.49
CA THR A 121 0.68 -8.08 0.75
C THR A 121 2.11 -7.56 0.72
N ALA A 122 3.07 -8.37 0.26
CA ALA A 122 4.47 -7.97 0.17
C ALA A 122 4.66 -6.73 -0.73
N GLY A 123 4.06 -6.72 -1.91
CA GLY A 123 4.20 -5.58 -2.83
C GLY A 123 3.51 -4.32 -2.35
N LEU A 124 2.27 -4.42 -1.84
CA LEU A 124 1.56 -3.26 -1.32
C LEU A 124 2.23 -2.70 -0.06
N MET A 125 2.68 -3.56 0.84
CA MET A 125 3.38 -3.15 2.05
C MET A 125 4.68 -2.41 1.71
N ALA A 126 5.49 -2.96 0.79
CA ALA A 126 6.72 -2.31 0.35
C ALA A 126 6.45 -0.96 -0.33
N ALA A 127 5.44 -0.87 -1.20
CA ALA A 127 5.06 0.38 -1.84
C ALA A 127 4.57 1.43 -0.82
N LEU A 128 3.71 1.05 0.13
CA LEU A 128 3.22 1.96 1.17
C LEU A 128 4.36 2.47 2.06
N ILE A 129 5.23 1.57 2.52
CA ILE A 129 6.39 1.94 3.35
C ILE A 129 7.33 2.87 2.57
N ALA A 130 7.66 2.55 1.32
CA ALA A 130 8.53 3.38 0.50
C ALA A 130 7.92 4.78 0.29
N PHE A 131 6.65 4.84 -0.11
CA PHE A 131 5.93 6.10 -0.31
C PHE A 131 5.91 6.95 0.98
N SER A 132 5.46 6.36 2.10
CA SER A 132 5.42 7.05 3.39
C SER A 132 6.78 7.55 3.86
N THR A 133 7.84 6.77 3.60
CA THR A 133 9.20 7.16 3.97
C THR A 133 9.67 8.38 3.17
N LEU A 134 9.39 8.39 1.86
CA LEU A 134 9.75 9.51 0.98
C LEU A 134 8.99 10.78 1.34
N GLU A 135 7.68 10.66 1.60
CA GLU A 135 6.84 11.78 2.04
C GLU A 135 7.31 12.38 3.38
N LEU A 136 7.65 11.54 4.36
CA LEU A 136 8.18 12.04 5.64
C LEU A 136 9.54 12.72 5.47
N ARG A 137 10.40 12.20 4.58
CA ARG A 137 11.71 12.80 4.30
C ARG A 137 11.58 14.16 3.62
N ALA A 138 10.64 14.31 2.70
CA ALA A 138 10.37 15.59 2.03
C ALA A 138 9.77 16.65 2.96
N SER A 139 9.19 16.23 4.10
CA SER A 139 8.63 17.14 5.11
C SER A 139 9.63 17.57 6.19
N ARG A 140 10.89 17.12 6.13
CA ARG A 140 11.98 17.51 7.04
C ARG A 140 12.87 18.55 6.40
#